data_AF-A0A150TGE6-F1
#
_entry.id   AF-A0A150TGE6-F1
#
_cell.length_a   1.000
_cell.length_b   1.000
_cell.length_c   1.000
_cell.angle_alpha   90.00
_cell.angle_beta   90.00
_cell.angle_gamma   90.00
#
_symmetry.space_group_name_H-M   'P 1'
#
loop_
_entity.id
_entity.type
_entity.pdbx_description
1 polymer ?
#
loop_
_entity_poly.entity_id
_entity_poly.type
_entity_poly.pdbx_seq_one_letter_code
_entity_poly.pdbx_strand_id
1 'polypeptide(L)'
;MDKLFIDAQCDPSTPLPLASMATCNHPPNTQHIEKQVTFGGDPNTTYSVKLRVRGIWEPTDIVGGEMPVKPFMIGGSIGPNDSINYQQYSIEVSEPRQTYWLNNYQYRAHDIHKEDYEATIQVNGGAMVKVVMNDGNERQIANWTKDYFEGLPPYDTAPTTGQMLHLDVVSVSE
;
A
#
# COMPACT_ATOMS: atom_id res chain seq x y z
N MET A 1 9.24 -2.74 13.88
CA MET A 1 8.39 -1.70 13.26
C MET A 1 7.00 -1.96 13.76
N ASP A 2 6.52 -1.18 14.71
CA ASP A 2 5.23 -1.50 15.36
C ASP A 2 4.06 -0.98 14.51
N LYS A 3 4.30 0.15 13.82
CA LYS A 3 3.39 0.77 12.88
C LYS A 3 4.14 1.52 11.78
N LEU A 4 3.54 1.62 10.60
CA LEU A 4 4.04 2.41 9.49
C LEU A 4 2.88 3.05 8.73
N PHE A 5 3.07 4.29 8.30
CA PHE A 5 2.08 5.05 7.56
C PHE A 5 2.69 5.63 6.28
N ILE A 6 2.02 5.51 5.14
CA ILE A 6 2.33 6.21 3.89
C ILE A 6 1.13 7.08 3.54
N ASP A 7 1.43 8.33 3.21
CA ASP A 7 0.45 9.34 2.86
C ASP A 7 0.73 9.81 1.43
N ALA A 8 -0.16 9.44 0.50
CA ALA A 8 -0.07 9.80 -0.92
C ALA A 8 -1.05 10.95 -1.19
N GLN A 9 -0.82 12.11 -0.60
CA GLN A 9 -1.71 13.27 -0.72
C GLN A 9 -1.85 13.73 -2.17
N CYS A 10 -2.98 14.38 -2.48
CA CYS A 10 -3.07 15.19 -3.69
C CYS A 10 -2.23 16.47 -3.54
N ASP A 11 -1.74 16.99 -4.67
CA ASP A 11 -1.09 18.31 -4.71
C ASP A 11 -2.02 19.39 -4.14
N PRO A 12 -1.52 20.35 -3.33
CA PRO A 12 -2.35 21.39 -2.72
C PRO A 12 -3.13 22.27 -3.71
N SER A 13 -2.73 22.32 -4.98
CA SER A 13 -3.44 23.03 -6.05
C SER A 13 -4.71 22.31 -6.54
N THR A 14 -4.95 21.07 -6.09
CA THR A 14 -6.12 20.28 -6.47
C THR A 14 -7.41 21.00 -6.07
N PRO A 15 -8.33 21.26 -7.03
CA PRO A 15 -9.59 21.93 -6.72
C PRO A 15 -10.45 21.15 -5.73
N LEU A 16 -11.01 21.86 -4.74
CA LEU A 16 -11.96 21.31 -3.78
C LEU A 16 -13.33 22.00 -3.92
N PRO A 17 -14.46 21.27 -3.73
CA PRO A 17 -14.53 19.85 -3.38
C PRO A 17 -14.12 18.94 -4.55
N LEU A 18 -13.60 17.75 -4.24
CA LEU A 18 -13.28 16.74 -5.23
C LEU A 18 -14.55 16.34 -6.01
N ALA A 19 -14.45 16.37 -7.34
CA ALA A 19 -15.50 15.85 -8.21
C ALA A 19 -15.55 14.32 -8.16
N SER A 20 -16.68 13.73 -8.58
CA SER A 20 -16.78 12.27 -8.76
C SER A 20 -15.71 11.79 -9.73
N MET A 21 -15.02 10.68 -9.39
CA MET A 21 -13.92 10.12 -10.19
C MET A 21 -12.75 11.10 -10.40
N ALA A 22 -12.59 12.09 -9.51
CA ALA A 22 -11.51 13.05 -9.60
C ALA A 22 -10.16 12.35 -9.55
N THR A 23 -9.22 12.91 -10.30
CA THR A 23 -7.80 12.59 -10.24
C THR A 23 -7.04 13.85 -9.82
N CYS A 24 -5.88 13.66 -9.23
CA CYS A 24 -5.00 14.74 -8.81
C CYS A 24 -3.55 14.39 -9.12
N ASN A 25 -2.71 15.41 -9.22
CA ASN A 25 -1.28 15.20 -9.31
C ASN A 25 -0.74 14.86 -7.92
N HIS A 26 0.39 14.17 -7.88
CA HIS A 26 1.19 14.07 -6.66
C HIS A 26 1.84 15.42 -6.33
N PRO A 27 1.98 15.77 -5.04
CA PRO A 27 2.97 16.75 -4.62
C PRO A 27 4.37 16.41 -5.19
N PRO A 28 5.26 17.40 -5.33
CA PRO A 28 6.59 17.17 -5.87
C PRO A 28 7.35 16.06 -5.12
N ASN A 29 7.83 15.05 -5.87
CA ASN A 29 8.60 13.90 -5.37
C ASN A 29 7.85 12.94 -4.44
N THR A 30 6.51 12.88 -4.52
CA THR A 30 5.72 11.93 -3.73
C THR A 30 5.05 10.84 -4.56
N GLN A 31 5.29 10.78 -5.88
CA GLN A 31 4.87 9.67 -6.74
C GLN A 31 5.60 8.36 -6.42
N HIS A 32 6.71 8.44 -5.68
CA HIS A 32 7.47 7.31 -5.19
C HIS A 32 7.87 7.56 -3.74
N ILE A 33 7.35 6.74 -2.81
CA ILE A 33 7.62 6.83 -1.38
C ILE A 33 8.15 5.49 -0.92
N GLU A 34 9.33 5.50 -0.31
CA GLU A 34 9.92 4.30 0.30
C GLU A 34 10.16 4.51 1.79
N LYS A 35 9.90 3.46 2.56
CA LYS A 35 10.23 3.38 3.98
C LYS A 35 10.84 2.02 4.24
N GLN A 36 12.04 2.00 4.82
CA GLN A 36 12.78 0.76 5.06
C GLN A 36 13.15 0.60 6.53
N VAL A 37 13.12 -0.64 7.00
CA VAL A 37 13.54 -1.05 8.34
C VAL A 37 14.30 -2.36 8.26
N THR A 38 15.21 -2.59 9.19
CA THR A 38 15.79 -3.92 9.40
C THR A 38 14.92 -4.65 10.43
N PHE A 39 14.49 -5.86 10.08
CA PHE A 39 13.74 -6.74 10.98
C PHE A 39 14.69 -7.28 12.05
N GLY A 40 14.27 -7.23 13.32
CA GLY A 40 15.04 -7.81 14.42
C GLY A 40 14.93 -9.34 14.46
N GLY A 41 15.45 -9.97 15.51
CA GLY A 41 15.37 -11.43 15.69
C GLY A 41 16.62 -12.18 15.23
N ASP A 42 16.59 -13.51 15.35
CA ASP A 42 17.70 -14.39 14.96
C ASP A 42 17.78 -14.49 13.42
N PRO A 43 18.94 -14.19 12.80
CA PRO A 43 19.11 -14.30 11.35
C PRO A 43 18.88 -15.70 10.74
N ASN A 44 18.88 -16.74 11.57
CA ASN A 44 18.63 -18.12 11.14
C ASN A 44 17.17 -18.55 11.31
N THR A 45 16.32 -17.66 11.81
CA THR A 45 14.88 -17.91 12.01
C THR A 45 14.06 -17.12 11.02
N THR A 46 13.12 -17.79 10.36
CA THR A 46 12.06 -17.15 9.57
C THR A 46 10.87 -16.88 10.48
N TYR A 47 10.39 -15.64 10.50
CA TYR A 47 9.24 -15.23 11.28
C TYR A 47 8.02 -15.02 10.37
N SER A 48 6.88 -15.52 10.82
CA SER A 48 5.56 -15.16 10.31
C SER A 48 5.09 -13.87 10.98
N VAL A 49 5.08 -12.77 10.22
CA VAL A 49 4.64 -11.45 10.69
C VAL A 49 3.23 -11.20 10.18
N LYS A 50 2.26 -11.22 11.10
CA LYS A 50 0.88 -10.87 10.79
C LYS A 50 0.71 -9.36 10.89
N LEU A 51 0.26 -8.75 9.80
CA LEU A 51 0.01 -7.34 9.66
C LEU A 51 -1.48 -7.08 9.59
N ARG A 52 -1.94 -5.97 10.17
CA ARG A 52 -3.20 -5.34 9.79
C ARG A 52 -2.88 -4.26 8.77
N VAL A 53 -3.47 -4.39 7.60
CA VAL A 53 -3.30 -3.49 6.46
C VAL A 53 -4.57 -2.68 6.30
N ARG A 54 -4.43 -1.36 6.35
CA ARG A 54 -5.50 -0.41 6.12
C ARG A 54 -5.13 0.53 4.99
N GLY A 55 -6.02 0.68 4.03
CA GLY A 55 -5.73 1.36 2.78
C GLY A 55 -6.89 2.14 2.21
N ILE A 56 -6.57 3.24 1.55
CA ILE A 56 -7.46 3.94 0.62
C ILE A 56 -6.64 4.12 -0.64
N TRP A 57 -6.93 3.35 -1.68
CA TRP A 57 -6.08 3.29 -2.88
C TRP A 57 -6.87 3.00 -4.16
N GLU A 58 -6.26 3.30 -5.29
CA GLU A 58 -6.72 2.81 -6.59
C GLU A 58 -6.28 1.37 -6.86
N PRO A 59 -6.97 0.66 -7.78
CA PRO A 59 -6.63 -0.72 -8.11
C PRO A 59 -5.34 -0.83 -8.94
N THR A 60 -4.46 -1.76 -8.57
CA THR A 60 -3.40 -2.24 -9.46
C THR A 60 -3.63 -3.71 -9.79
N ASP A 61 -3.36 -4.12 -11.02
CA ASP A 61 -3.43 -5.53 -11.42
C ASP A 61 -2.05 -6.19 -11.28
N ILE A 62 -1.98 -7.24 -10.48
CA ILE A 62 -0.80 -8.06 -10.24
C ILE A 62 -1.09 -9.49 -10.71
N VAL A 63 -0.21 -10.01 -11.56
CA VAL A 63 -0.35 -11.33 -12.19
C VAL A 63 0.76 -12.28 -11.75
N GLY A 64 0.48 -13.59 -11.79
CA GLY A 64 1.49 -14.63 -11.58
C GLY A 64 1.97 -14.85 -10.14
N GLY A 65 1.25 -14.32 -9.15
CA GLY A 65 1.47 -14.56 -7.72
C GLY A 65 0.36 -15.39 -7.06
N GLU A 66 0.42 -15.52 -5.74
CA GLU A 66 -0.60 -16.20 -4.92
C GLU A 66 -1.42 -15.17 -4.13
N MET A 67 -2.74 -15.26 -4.18
CA MET A 67 -3.65 -14.35 -3.47
C MET A 67 -4.36 -15.06 -2.32
N PRO A 68 -3.75 -15.18 -1.13
CA PRO A 68 -4.36 -15.88 0.00
C PRO A 68 -5.54 -15.11 0.60
N VAL A 69 -5.53 -13.78 0.50
CA VAL A 69 -6.63 -12.89 0.91
C VAL A 69 -6.68 -11.72 -0.06
N LYS A 70 -7.86 -11.34 -0.56
CA LYS A 70 -7.97 -10.16 -1.42
C LYS A 70 -7.87 -8.88 -0.56
N PRO A 71 -7.17 -7.82 -0.99
CA PRO A 71 -6.41 -7.63 -2.24
C PRO A 71 -4.91 -7.97 -2.16
N PHE A 72 -4.48 -8.77 -1.19
CA PHE A 72 -3.08 -9.10 -0.93
C PHE A 72 -2.55 -10.22 -1.83
N MET A 73 -1.42 -9.97 -2.48
CA MET A 73 -0.77 -10.90 -3.40
C MET A 73 0.68 -11.15 -2.98
N ILE A 74 1.07 -12.42 -2.92
CA ILE A 74 2.45 -12.85 -2.66
C ILE A 74 3.14 -13.11 -4.00
N GLY A 75 4.27 -12.45 -4.23
CA GLY A 75 5.02 -12.54 -5.48
C GLY A 75 4.27 -11.95 -6.67
N GLY A 76 4.54 -12.48 -7.87
CA GLY A 76 3.97 -11.96 -9.11
C GLY A 76 4.62 -10.65 -9.57
N SER A 77 4.01 -10.05 -10.59
CA SER A 77 4.48 -8.82 -11.21
C SER A 77 3.32 -7.93 -11.63
N ILE A 78 3.58 -6.64 -11.78
CA ILE A 78 2.62 -5.69 -12.36
C ILE A 78 2.12 -6.24 -13.70
N GLY A 79 0.80 -6.30 -13.84
CA GLY A 79 0.11 -6.84 -15.00
C GLY A 79 0.30 -5.97 -16.24
N PRO A 80 -0.09 -6.49 -17.42
CA PRO A 80 -0.03 -5.75 -18.68
C PRO A 80 -1.08 -4.60 -18.71
N ASN A 81 -1.21 -3.94 -19.87
CA ASN A 81 -2.29 -2.99 -20.19
C ASN A 81 -2.39 -1.81 -19.20
N ASP A 82 -1.32 -1.05 -19.06
CA ASP A 82 -1.26 0.20 -18.30
C ASP A 82 -1.39 0.07 -16.77
N SER A 83 -1.29 -1.15 -16.21
CA SER A 83 -1.30 -1.34 -14.74
C SER A 83 -0.14 -0.61 -14.04
N ILE A 84 0.95 -0.35 -14.77
CA ILE A 84 2.07 0.46 -14.31
C ILE A 84 1.66 1.91 -14.00
N ASN A 85 0.62 2.42 -14.66
CA ASN A 85 0.13 3.79 -14.51
C ASN A 85 -0.80 3.98 -13.31
N TYR A 86 -1.06 2.92 -12.54
CA TYR A 86 -1.83 3.01 -11.29
C TYR A 86 -0.88 3.00 -10.09
N GLN A 87 -1.33 3.40 -8.91
CA GLN A 87 -0.51 3.27 -7.70
C GLN A 87 -0.33 1.82 -7.29
N GLN A 88 0.93 1.42 -7.10
CA GLN A 88 1.31 0.14 -6.54
C GLN A 88 1.77 0.31 -5.10
N TYR A 89 1.20 -0.49 -4.21
CA TYR A 89 1.64 -0.58 -2.81
C TYR A 89 2.27 -1.95 -2.58
N SER A 90 3.51 -1.98 -2.09
CA SER A 90 4.22 -3.22 -1.84
C SER A 90 5.04 -3.22 -0.55
N ILE A 91 5.34 -4.43 -0.08
CA ILE A 91 6.34 -4.74 0.93
C ILE A 91 7.37 -5.65 0.26
N GLU A 92 8.63 -5.22 0.21
CA GLU A 92 9.76 -5.99 -0.27
C GLU A 92 10.57 -6.48 0.94
N VAL A 93 10.77 -7.79 1.01
CA VAL A 93 11.60 -8.46 2.02
C VAL A 93 12.87 -8.97 1.36
N SER A 94 14.02 -8.72 1.99
CA SER A 94 15.30 -9.15 1.42
C SER A 94 15.57 -10.65 1.60
N GLU A 95 15.08 -11.26 2.68
CA GLU A 95 15.28 -12.67 3.01
C GLU A 95 14.11 -13.22 3.88
N PRO A 96 13.44 -14.32 3.48
CA PRO A 96 13.45 -14.86 2.13
C PRO A 96 13.03 -13.79 1.13
N ARG A 97 13.77 -13.67 0.03
CA ARG A 97 13.51 -12.60 -0.95
C ARG A 97 12.09 -12.74 -1.50
N GLN A 98 11.25 -11.75 -1.21
CA GLN A 98 9.84 -11.76 -1.61
C GLN A 98 9.29 -10.35 -1.77
N THR A 99 8.33 -10.19 -2.67
CA THR A 99 7.50 -8.99 -2.78
C THR A 99 6.06 -9.35 -2.45
N TYR A 100 5.43 -8.52 -1.62
CA TYR A 100 4.03 -8.63 -1.25
C TYR A 100 3.31 -7.39 -1.76
N TRP A 101 2.27 -7.56 -2.58
CA TRP A 101 1.47 -6.45 -3.10
C TRP A 101 0.20 -6.30 -2.28
N LEU A 102 -0.18 -5.05 -2.01
CA LEU A 102 -1.23 -4.73 -1.04
C LEU A 102 -2.55 -4.33 -1.68
N ASN A 103 -2.57 -4.00 -2.97
CA ASN A 103 -3.76 -3.48 -3.65
C ASN A 103 -4.03 -4.15 -5.00
N ASN A 104 -3.98 -5.49 -5.03
CA ASN A 104 -4.27 -6.26 -6.24
C ASN A 104 -5.78 -6.35 -6.57
N TYR A 105 -6.18 -5.82 -7.73
CA TYR A 105 -7.50 -5.97 -8.32
C TYR A 105 -7.39 -6.27 -9.81
N GLN A 106 -8.00 -7.38 -10.23
CA GLN A 106 -8.00 -7.84 -11.63
C GLN A 106 -8.82 -6.96 -12.59
N TYR A 107 -9.56 -5.99 -12.06
CA TYR A 107 -10.31 -5.02 -12.85
C TYR A 107 -9.93 -3.61 -12.42
N ARG A 108 -9.53 -2.78 -13.39
CA ARG A 108 -9.18 -1.38 -13.18
C ARG A 108 -10.34 -0.50 -13.61
N ALA A 109 -10.71 0.43 -12.74
CA ALA A 109 -11.65 1.50 -12.99
C ALA A 109 -11.14 2.79 -12.35
N HIS A 110 -11.72 3.93 -12.72
CA HIS A 110 -11.50 5.19 -12.01
C HIS A 110 -12.25 5.18 -10.66
N ASP A 111 -11.84 4.28 -9.78
CA ASP A 111 -12.45 4.02 -8.48
C ASP A 111 -11.41 3.92 -7.36
N ILE A 112 -11.86 4.07 -6.12
CA ILE A 112 -11.04 3.97 -4.91
C ILE A 112 -11.58 2.83 -4.04
N HIS A 113 -10.68 2.08 -3.44
CA HIS A 113 -10.99 1.02 -2.50
C HIS A 113 -10.52 1.40 -1.10
N LYS A 114 -11.44 1.36 -0.13
CA LYS A 114 -11.15 1.41 1.29
C LYS A 114 -11.09 -0.02 1.85
N GLU A 115 -9.93 -0.44 2.33
CA GLU A 115 -9.68 -1.81 2.77
C GLU A 115 -9.13 -1.87 4.20
N ASP A 116 -9.55 -2.87 4.96
CA ASP A 116 -9.04 -3.19 6.30
C ASP A 116 -9.00 -4.71 6.45
N TYR A 117 -7.82 -5.29 6.30
CA TYR A 117 -7.62 -6.73 6.30
C TYR A 117 -6.33 -7.12 7.00
N GLU A 118 -6.19 -8.40 7.31
CA GLU A 118 -4.95 -8.95 7.85
C GLU A 118 -4.24 -9.79 6.80
N ALA A 119 -2.92 -9.65 6.72
CA ALA A 119 -2.07 -10.44 5.85
C ALA A 119 -0.81 -10.88 6.59
N THR A 120 -0.21 -11.98 6.14
CA THR A 120 1.02 -12.51 6.74
C THR A 120 2.15 -12.43 5.74
N ILE A 121 3.28 -11.88 6.19
CA ILE A 121 4.54 -11.89 5.45
C ILE A 121 5.55 -12.78 6.17
N GLN A 122 6.52 -13.32 5.43
CA GLN A 122 7.62 -14.11 5.94
C GLN A 122 8.89 -13.27 5.92
N VAL A 123 9.60 -13.20 7.04
CA VAL A 123 10.77 -12.34 7.20
C VAL A 123 11.80 -13.04 8.07
N ASN A 124 13.03 -13.19 7.60
CA ASN A 124 14.14 -13.66 8.44
C ASN A 124 14.59 -12.57 9.40
N GLY A 125 15.12 -12.97 10.56
CA GLY A 125 15.83 -12.03 11.43
C GLY A 125 16.94 -11.30 10.67
N GLY A 126 17.12 -10.00 10.93
CA GLY A 126 18.11 -9.18 10.23
C GLY A 126 17.78 -8.84 8.76
N ALA A 127 16.68 -9.35 8.19
CA ALA A 127 16.27 -9.01 6.83
C ALA A 127 15.83 -7.54 6.73
N MET A 128 16.06 -6.92 5.59
CA MET A 128 15.48 -5.62 5.27
C MET A 128 14.02 -5.80 4.83
N VAL A 129 13.15 -4.94 5.36
CA VAL A 129 11.75 -4.80 4.96
C VAL A 129 11.56 -3.38 4.44
N LYS A 130 11.21 -3.24 3.17
CA LYS A 130 10.94 -1.97 2.50
C LYS A 130 9.48 -1.89 2.08
N VAL A 131 8.78 -0.88 2.55
CA VAL A 131 7.41 -0.56 2.12
C VAL A 131 7.51 0.52 1.04
N VAL A 132 6.87 0.27 -0.10
CA VAL A 132 6.91 1.15 -1.28
C VAL A 132 5.48 1.53 -1.66
N MET A 133 5.29 2.82 -1.95
CA MET A 133 4.22 3.29 -2.82
C MET A 133 4.86 3.86 -4.08
N ASN A 134 4.38 3.43 -5.25
CA ASN A 134 4.87 3.90 -6.54
C ASN A 134 3.69 4.19 -7.47
N ASP A 135 3.73 5.32 -8.17
CA ASP A 135 2.79 5.70 -9.21
C ASP A 135 3.55 5.92 -10.52
N GLY A 136 3.19 5.20 -11.58
CA GLY A 136 3.93 5.24 -12.84
C GLY A 136 3.62 6.41 -13.76
N ASN A 137 2.61 7.25 -13.46
CA ASN A 137 2.22 8.36 -14.35
C ASN A 137 2.11 9.73 -13.66
N GLU A 138 2.57 9.85 -12.41
CA GLU A 138 2.51 11.07 -11.58
C GLU A 138 1.08 11.59 -11.31
N ARG A 139 0.06 10.76 -11.56
CA ARG A 139 -1.34 11.13 -11.44
C ARG A 139 -2.15 10.01 -10.80
N GLN A 140 -2.70 10.33 -9.64
CA GLN A 140 -3.54 9.41 -8.88
C GLN A 140 -5.03 9.72 -8.99
N ILE A 141 -5.85 8.72 -8.73
CA ILE A 141 -7.26 8.90 -8.39
C ILE A 141 -7.31 9.51 -6.98
N ALA A 142 -8.00 10.65 -6.86
CA ALA A 142 -8.18 11.31 -5.58
C ALA A 142 -9.17 10.51 -4.71
N ASN A 143 -9.13 10.66 -3.39
CA ASN A 143 -10.13 10.10 -2.48
C ASN A 143 -11.44 10.91 -2.53
N TRP A 144 -12.06 10.92 -3.71
CA TRP A 144 -13.31 11.63 -3.98
C TRP A 144 -14.51 11.02 -3.26
N THR A 145 -14.41 9.76 -2.81
CA THR A 145 -15.39 9.08 -1.95
C THR A 145 -15.38 9.60 -0.51
N LYS A 146 -14.36 10.40 -0.13
CA LYS A 146 -14.17 10.98 1.21
C LYS A 146 -14.01 9.89 2.28
N ASP A 147 -13.33 8.81 1.92
CA ASP A 147 -13.06 7.72 2.83
C ASP A 147 -12.01 8.12 3.89
N TYR A 148 -12.17 7.54 5.09
CA TYR A 148 -11.25 7.68 6.21
C TYR A 148 -11.43 6.52 7.19
N PHE A 149 -10.50 6.34 8.13
CA PHE A 149 -10.59 5.32 9.18
C PHE A 149 -10.73 5.96 10.54
N GLU A 150 -11.88 5.76 11.21
CA GLU A 150 -12.08 6.23 12.58
C GLU A 150 -10.98 5.68 13.51
N GLY A 151 -10.40 6.57 14.33
CA GLY A 151 -9.35 6.21 15.29
C GLY A 151 -7.97 5.96 14.67
N LEU A 152 -7.74 6.35 13.40
CA LEU A 152 -6.45 6.23 12.72
C LEU A 152 -5.85 7.60 12.31
N PRO A 153 -5.14 8.30 13.23
CA PRO A 153 -4.48 9.56 12.90
C PRO A 153 -3.47 9.43 11.75
N PRO A 154 -3.26 10.47 10.91
CA PRO A 154 -3.89 11.79 10.98
C PRO A 154 -5.28 11.89 10.34
N TYR A 155 -5.80 10.79 9.78
CA TYR A 155 -7.06 10.75 9.03
C TYR A 155 -8.19 10.07 9.80
N ASP A 156 -8.26 10.35 11.10
CA ASP A 156 -9.30 9.85 12.01
C ASP A 156 -10.52 10.78 12.11
N THR A 157 -10.35 12.03 11.70
CA THR A 157 -11.34 13.11 11.88
C THR A 157 -11.66 13.84 10.57
N ALA A 158 -10.88 13.64 9.51
CA ALA A 158 -11.14 14.16 8.17
C ALA A 158 -10.56 13.23 7.10
N PRO A 159 -11.23 13.11 5.93
CA PRO A 159 -10.73 12.32 4.81
C PRO A 159 -9.46 12.94 4.22
N THR A 160 -8.52 12.08 3.83
CA THR A 160 -7.41 12.48 2.95
C THR A 160 -7.96 12.93 1.60
N THR A 161 -7.27 13.86 0.94
CA THR A 161 -7.59 14.22 -0.46
C THR A 161 -7.07 13.17 -1.44
N GLY A 162 -6.00 12.48 -1.10
CA GLY A 162 -5.36 11.46 -1.91
C GLY A 162 -5.47 10.06 -1.31
N GLN A 163 -4.48 9.22 -1.52
CA GLN A 163 -4.47 7.83 -1.09
C GLN A 163 -3.62 7.62 0.17
N MET A 164 -3.77 6.47 0.84
CA MET A 164 -3.03 6.17 2.05
C MET A 164 -2.82 4.67 2.28
N LEU A 165 -1.77 4.36 3.04
CA LEU A 165 -1.50 3.03 3.60
C LEU A 165 -1.14 3.16 5.08
N HIS A 166 -1.74 2.34 5.92
CA HIS A 166 -1.35 2.13 7.30
C HIS A 166 -1.11 0.63 7.57
N LEU A 167 0.00 0.33 8.20
CA LEU A 167 0.40 -1.02 8.60
C LEU A 167 0.59 -1.07 10.12
N ASP A 168 0.00 -2.06 10.76
CA ASP A 168 0.26 -2.41 12.16
C ASP A 168 0.74 -3.85 12.25
N VAL A 169 1.74 -4.11 13.10
CA VAL A 169 2.09 -5.49 13.45
C VAL A 169 1.08 -6.01 14.47
N VAL A 170 0.35 -7.05 14.10
CA VAL A 170 -0.63 -7.73 14.95
C VAL A 170 0.06 -8.79 15.80
N SER A 171 0.91 -9.60 15.18
CA SER A 171 1.68 -10.64 15.87
C SER A 171 2.93 -11.02 15.09
N VAL A 172 3.92 -11.54 15.80
CA VAL A 172 5.13 -12.15 15.24
C VAL A 172 5.25 -13.54 15.86
N SER A 173 5.38 -14.58 15.03
CA SER A 173 5.63 -15.95 15.47
C SER A 173 6.74 -16.58 14.66
N GLU A 174 7.43 -17.55 15.25
CA GLU A 174 8.40 -18.43 14.57
C GLU A 174 7.68 -19.55 13.81
#